data_AF-A0A2V5MQL0-F1
#
_entry.id   AF-A0A2V5MQL0-F1
#
_cell.length_a   1.000
_cell.length_b   1.000
_cell.length_c   1.000
_cell.angle_alpha   90.00
_cell.angle_beta   90.00
_cell.angle_gamma   90.00
#
_symmetry.space_group_name_H-M   'P 1'
#
loop_
_entity.id
_entity.type
_entity.pdbx_description
1 polymer ?
#
loop_
_entity_poly.entity_id
_entity_poly.type
_entity_poly.pdbx_seq_one_letter_code
_entity_poly.pdbx_strand_id
1 'polypeptide(L)'
;MSLVPDEKGVESLARQIKMTGRAYPLFDIAQMILQKPERHAVVFSVQKNPEGQPVQPLFVCALDDTLWLSEDETIAHVLKKHFGTFYQAERTATEPPKGKYTFVAQCGLSGVILGPPNYHDYQNQLRKLHAERFARMPFEAYKSRVRIVRDEEVVKKWIDEQSWNTEYLCLNMPEPLRLGSMEAVEKHFREQHKENMIKPVEAQTLAGTAARSLRSPQLARLARQVWEDQRRFPLQIATVLSQQFASHGLQYFKVNKSITHVSVAHPHFLDMEATPVSEGVKRIDDYINANPKCTRRRLVEALAPA
;
A
#
# COMPACT_ATOMS: atom_id res chain seq x y z
N MET A 1 -7.21 -11.32 -0.25
CA MET A 1 -6.22 -10.56 -1.05
C MET A 1 -5.59 -11.51 -2.05
N SER A 2 -5.46 -11.08 -3.30
CA SER A 2 -4.99 -11.88 -4.42
C SER A 2 -4.07 -11.08 -5.33
N LEU A 3 -3.06 -11.74 -5.91
CA LEU A 3 -2.25 -11.18 -6.99
C LEU A 3 -2.84 -11.53 -8.36
N VAL A 4 -3.00 -10.55 -9.23
CA VAL A 4 -3.51 -10.75 -10.60
C VAL A 4 -2.51 -10.19 -11.62
N PRO A 5 -2.25 -10.89 -12.73
CA PRO A 5 -1.37 -10.37 -13.78
C PRO A 5 -2.01 -9.17 -14.46
N ASP A 6 -1.17 -8.25 -14.97
CA ASP A 6 -1.62 -7.12 -15.78
C ASP A 6 -2.21 -7.60 -17.12
N GLU A 7 -3.44 -7.20 -17.43
CA GLU A 7 -4.20 -7.70 -18.58
C GLU A 7 -3.50 -7.41 -19.92
N LYS A 8 -2.94 -6.20 -20.09
CA LYS A 8 -2.23 -5.82 -21.31
C LYS A 8 -0.96 -6.64 -21.49
N GLY A 9 -0.26 -6.90 -20.38
CA GLY A 9 0.89 -7.81 -20.35
C GLY A 9 0.52 -9.23 -20.78
N VAL A 10 -0.59 -9.77 -20.27
CA VAL A 10 -1.07 -11.12 -20.64
C VAL A 10 -1.47 -11.18 -22.11
N GLU A 11 -2.18 -10.18 -22.62
CA GLU A 11 -2.56 -10.13 -24.02
C GLU A 11 -1.33 -10.12 -24.95
N SER A 12 -0.31 -9.30 -24.61
CA SER A 12 0.95 -9.24 -25.35
C SER A 12 1.66 -10.59 -25.38
N LEU A 13 1.74 -11.27 -24.22
CA LEU A 13 2.33 -12.61 -24.12
C LEU A 13 1.54 -13.63 -24.95
N ALA A 14 0.21 -13.59 -24.90
CA ALA A 14 -0.63 -14.49 -25.67
C ALA A 14 -0.41 -14.33 -27.18
N ARG A 15 -0.31 -13.08 -27.68
CA ARG A 15 0.03 -12.80 -29.08
C ARG A 15 1.43 -13.30 -29.44
N GLN A 16 2.42 -13.12 -28.56
CA GLN A 16 3.78 -13.60 -28.80
C GLN A 16 3.85 -15.13 -28.88
N ILE A 17 3.12 -15.85 -28.02
CA ILE A 17 3.02 -17.31 -28.07
C ILE A 17 2.43 -17.74 -29.43
N LYS A 18 1.36 -17.08 -29.89
CA LYS A 18 0.75 -17.30 -31.21
C LYS A 18 1.72 -17.07 -32.37
N MET A 19 2.42 -15.94 -32.37
CA MET A 19 3.34 -15.56 -33.45
C MET A 19 4.57 -16.47 -33.52
N THR A 20 5.08 -16.92 -32.38
CA THR A 20 6.31 -17.73 -32.33
C THR A 20 6.06 -19.23 -32.48
N GLY A 21 4.83 -19.70 -32.21
CA GLY A 21 4.51 -21.13 -32.16
C GLY A 21 5.26 -21.89 -31.07
N ARG A 22 5.91 -21.19 -30.13
CA ARG A 22 6.72 -21.80 -29.07
C ARG A 22 5.84 -22.15 -27.86
N ALA A 23 6.21 -23.24 -27.20
CA ALA A 23 5.66 -23.62 -25.92
C ALA A 23 6.51 -23.06 -24.77
N TYR A 24 5.86 -22.57 -23.72
CA TYR A 24 6.53 -22.04 -22.53
C TYR A 24 5.95 -22.67 -21.26
N PRO A 25 6.78 -22.97 -20.23
CA PRO A 25 6.26 -23.40 -18.94
C PRO A 25 5.38 -22.30 -18.31
N LEU A 26 4.16 -22.65 -17.89
CA LEU A 26 3.21 -21.69 -17.33
C LEU A 26 3.74 -21.03 -16.05
N PHE A 27 4.39 -21.83 -15.19
CA PHE A 27 4.94 -21.35 -13.93
C PHE A 27 6.13 -20.40 -14.15
N ASP A 28 6.92 -20.57 -15.20
CA ASP A 28 8.02 -19.67 -15.54
C ASP A 28 7.49 -18.30 -15.97
N ILE A 29 6.40 -18.27 -16.75
CA ILE A 29 5.70 -17.02 -17.09
C ILE A 29 5.17 -16.35 -15.82
N ALA A 30 4.56 -17.11 -14.91
CA ALA A 30 4.06 -16.58 -13.65
C ALA A 30 5.18 -15.98 -12.77
N GLN A 31 6.33 -16.66 -12.67
CA GLN A 31 7.51 -16.13 -11.97
C GLN A 31 8.02 -14.85 -12.63
N MET A 32 8.11 -14.80 -13.96
CA MET A 32 8.53 -13.62 -14.72
C MET A 32 7.62 -12.40 -14.46
N ILE A 33 6.32 -12.62 -14.28
CA ILE A 33 5.36 -11.56 -13.91
C ILE A 33 5.61 -11.06 -12.48
N LEU A 34 5.86 -11.96 -11.53
CA LEU A 34 6.12 -11.59 -10.13
C LEU A 34 7.42 -10.81 -9.90
N GLN A 35 8.40 -10.95 -10.79
CA GLN A 35 9.68 -10.25 -10.71
C GLN A 35 9.54 -8.73 -10.76
N LYS A 36 8.53 -8.21 -11.47
CA LYS A 36 8.33 -6.78 -11.68
C LYS A 36 6.96 -6.34 -11.16
N PRO A 37 6.88 -5.38 -10.21
CA PRO A 37 5.61 -4.92 -9.65
C PRO A 37 4.70 -4.24 -10.68
N GLU A 38 5.23 -3.81 -11.82
CA GLU A 38 4.45 -3.20 -12.91
C GLU A 38 3.67 -4.24 -13.73
N ARG A 39 3.98 -5.53 -13.59
CA ARG A 39 3.37 -6.62 -14.38
C ARG A 39 2.18 -7.27 -13.68
N HIS A 40 1.86 -6.85 -12.47
CA HIS A 40 0.77 -7.41 -11.68
C HIS A 40 0.09 -6.34 -10.83
N ALA A 41 -1.15 -6.61 -10.45
CA ALA A 41 -1.90 -5.85 -9.48
C ALA A 41 -2.19 -6.69 -8.24
N VAL A 42 -2.45 -6.01 -7.13
CA VAL A 42 -2.84 -6.59 -5.85
C VAL A 42 -4.30 -6.23 -5.61
N VAL A 43 -5.15 -7.24 -5.49
CA VAL A 43 -6.57 -7.07 -5.18
C VAL A 43 -6.76 -7.30 -3.69
N PHE A 44 -7.13 -6.25 -2.97
CA PHE A 44 -7.58 -6.31 -1.59
C PHE A 44 -9.08 -6.54 -1.58
N SER A 45 -9.55 -7.41 -0.70
CA SER A 45 -10.96 -7.77 -0.60
C SER A 45 -11.33 -7.93 0.87
N VAL A 46 -12.52 -7.46 1.23
CA VAL A 46 -13.10 -7.64 2.56
C VAL A 46 -13.30 -9.14 2.80
N GLN A 47 -12.89 -9.61 3.99
CA GLN A 47 -13.21 -10.96 4.43
C GLN A 47 -14.54 -10.96 5.15
N LYS A 48 -15.40 -11.94 4.83
CA LYS A 48 -16.72 -12.12 5.45
C LYS A 48 -16.72 -13.37 6.31
N ASN A 49 -17.42 -13.33 7.43
CA ASN A 49 -17.66 -14.50 8.27
C ASN A 49 -18.71 -15.43 7.60
N PRO A 50 -18.97 -16.63 8.15
CA PRO A 50 -19.99 -17.54 7.60
C PRO A 50 -21.41 -16.94 7.52
N GLU A 51 -21.70 -15.90 8.32
CA GLU A 51 -22.97 -15.17 8.33
C GLU A 51 -23.01 -14.02 7.31
N GLY A 52 -21.95 -13.83 6.51
CA GLY A 52 -21.86 -12.79 5.48
C GLY A 52 -21.48 -11.40 6.00
N GLN A 53 -21.19 -11.25 7.29
CA GLN A 53 -20.76 -9.98 7.88
C GLN A 53 -19.27 -9.74 7.64
N PRO A 54 -18.85 -8.48 7.36
CA PRO A 54 -17.45 -8.15 7.15
C PRO A 54 -16.66 -8.29 8.45
N VAL A 55 -15.67 -9.18 8.47
CA VAL A 55 -14.73 -9.37 9.59
C VAL A 55 -13.76 -8.21 9.69
N GLN A 56 -13.31 -7.71 8.53
CA GLN A 56 -12.38 -6.59 8.43
C GLN A 56 -12.80 -5.69 7.27
N PRO A 57 -13.39 -4.51 7.56
CA PRO A 57 -13.75 -3.55 6.52
C PRO A 57 -12.51 -2.93 5.86
N LEU A 58 -12.73 -2.39 4.66
CA LEU A 58 -11.73 -1.66 3.89
C LEU A 58 -12.28 -0.30 3.51
N PHE A 59 -11.42 0.73 3.60
CA PHE A 59 -11.78 2.11 3.30
C PHE A 59 -10.79 2.70 2.31
N VAL A 60 -11.31 3.41 1.31
CA VAL A 60 -10.51 4.14 0.33
C VAL A 60 -10.68 5.64 0.54
N CYS A 61 -9.57 6.37 0.54
CA CYS A 61 -9.56 7.81 0.50
C CYS A 61 -9.84 8.28 -0.93
N ALA A 62 -10.91 9.05 -1.13
CA ALA A 62 -11.32 9.53 -2.45
C ALA A 62 -10.38 10.60 -3.06
N LEU A 63 -9.47 11.18 -2.27
CA LEU A 63 -8.54 12.21 -2.73
C LEU A 63 -7.27 11.64 -3.37
N ASP A 64 -6.80 10.49 -2.90
CA ASP A 64 -5.51 9.93 -3.31
C ASP A 64 -5.51 8.41 -3.51
N ASP A 65 -6.69 7.79 -3.52
CA ASP A 65 -6.94 6.36 -3.70
C ASP A 65 -6.18 5.46 -2.70
N THR A 66 -5.75 5.99 -1.55
CA THR A 66 -5.08 5.19 -0.52
C THR A 66 -6.06 4.29 0.23
N LEU A 67 -5.59 3.08 0.57
CA LEU A 67 -6.39 2.03 1.20
C LEU A 67 -6.05 1.86 2.69
N TRP A 68 -7.08 1.70 3.52
CA TRP A 68 -7.00 1.66 4.98
C TRP A 68 -7.93 0.60 5.59
N LEU A 69 -7.66 0.22 6.83
CA LEU A 69 -8.41 -0.80 7.58
C LEU A 69 -9.43 -0.21 8.56
N SER A 70 -9.37 1.10 8.81
CA SER A 70 -10.35 1.83 9.63
C SER A 70 -10.61 3.23 9.07
N GLU A 71 -11.78 3.75 9.39
CA GLU A 71 -12.14 5.14 9.08
C GLU A 71 -11.21 6.10 9.83
N ASP A 72 -10.90 5.81 11.10
CA ASP A 72 -10.05 6.66 11.94
C ASP A 72 -8.64 6.83 11.36
N GLU A 73 -8.03 5.74 10.86
CA GLU A 73 -6.75 5.81 10.17
C GLU A 73 -6.83 6.66 8.90
N THR A 74 -7.93 6.53 8.16
CA THR A 74 -8.17 7.31 6.93
C THR A 74 -8.33 8.80 7.25
N ILE A 75 -9.11 9.15 8.28
CA ILE A 75 -9.30 10.53 8.75
C ILE A 75 -7.96 11.12 9.18
N ALA A 76 -7.20 10.41 10.01
CA ALA A 76 -5.89 10.85 10.47
C ALA A 76 -4.93 11.09 9.28
N HIS A 77 -4.98 10.24 8.26
CA HIS A 77 -4.21 10.43 7.03
C HIS A 77 -4.66 11.67 6.25
N VAL A 78 -5.96 11.85 6.03
CA VAL A 78 -6.51 13.01 5.32
C VAL A 78 -6.13 14.31 6.03
N LEU A 79 -6.32 14.40 7.35
CA LEU A 79 -5.97 15.57 8.14
C LEU A 79 -4.45 15.81 8.20
N LYS A 80 -3.62 14.79 7.99
CA LYS A 80 -2.16 14.94 7.96
C LYS A 80 -1.63 15.36 6.58
N LYS A 81 -2.20 14.82 5.50
CA LYS A 81 -1.67 14.98 4.14
C LYS A 81 -2.44 15.96 3.27
N HIS A 82 -3.75 16.04 3.48
CA HIS A 82 -4.68 16.84 2.69
C HIS A 82 -5.35 17.93 3.54
N PHE A 83 -4.69 18.36 4.62
CA PHE A 83 -5.19 19.39 5.54
C PHE A 83 -5.62 20.66 4.79
N GLY A 84 -4.72 21.16 3.93
CA GLY A 84 -4.92 22.39 3.16
C GLY A 84 -6.07 22.36 2.15
N THR A 85 -6.67 21.19 1.91
CA THR A 85 -7.88 21.06 1.08
C THR A 85 -9.13 21.49 1.84
N PHE A 86 -9.14 21.36 3.18
CA PHE A 86 -10.31 21.60 4.02
C PHE A 86 -10.10 22.69 5.06
N TYR A 87 -8.86 22.91 5.49
CA TYR A 87 -8.55 23.80 6.61
C TYR A 87 -7.29 24.61 6.35
N GLN A 88 -7.27 25.80 6.92
CA GLN A 88 -6.09 26.65 7.01
C GLN A 88 -5.82 26.99 8.48
N ALA A 89 -4.58 26.76 8.93
CA ALA A 89 -4.16 27.16 10.27
C ALA A 89 -3.72 28.63 10.25
N GLU A 90 -4.36 29.46 11.08
CA GLU A 90 -4.01 30.86 11.28
C GLU A 90 -3.53 31.07 12.72
N ARG A 91 -2.37 31.70 12.87
CA ARG A 91 -1.89 32.15 14.18
C ARG A 91 -2.23 33.61 14.35
N THR A 92 -3.13 33.90 15.27
CA THR A 92 -3.55 35.26 15.60
C THR A 92 -2.94 35.67 16.93
N ALA A 93 -2.43 36.90 16.98
CA ALA A 93 -1.98 37.49 18.23
C ALA A 93 -3.19 37.77 19.11
N THR A 94 -3.25 37.14 20.27
CA THR A 94 -4.30 37.34 21.28
C THR A 94 -3.77 38.20 22.42
N GLU A 95 -4.68 38.80 23.19
CA GLU A 95 -4.27 39.56 24.37
C GLU A 95 -3.44 38.66 25.30
N PRO A 96 -2.29 39.16 25.81
CA PRO A 96 -1.48 38.40 26.75
C PRO A 96 -2.31 38.05 27.99
N PRO A 97 -2.03 36.92 28.64
CA PRO A 97 -2.82 36.45 29.77
C PRO A 97 -2.91 37.52 30.88
N LYS A 98 -4.13 37.79 31.36
CA LYS A 98 -4.38 38.84 32.37
C LYS A 98 -3.75 38.42 33.72
N GLY A 99 -2.64 39.06 34.08
CA GLY A 99 -2.00 38.90 35.38
C GLY A 99 -0.55 39.41 35.41
N LYS A 100 -0.07 39.83 36.58
CA LYS A 100 1.37 40.06 36.80
C LYS A 100 2.03 38.71 37.10
N TYR A 101 2.66 38.12 36.09
CA TYR A 101 3.45 36.90 36.26
C TYR A 101 4.91 37.27 36.52
N THR A 102 5.40 36.95 37.71
CA THR A 102 6.81 37.22 38.11
C THR A 102 7.65 35.94 38.19
N PHE A 103 7.02 34.78 38.00
CA PHE A 103 7.69 33.48 38.00
C PHE A 103 6.90 32.45 37.22
N VAL A 104 7.61 31.49 36.63
CA VAL A 104 7.06 30.35 35.93
C VAL A 104 7.67 29.06 36.47
N ALA A 105 6.89 27.99 36.46
CA ALA A 105 7.39 26.67 36.76
C ALA A 105 8.08 26.10 35.51
N GLN A 106 9.25 25.50 35.70
CA GLN A 106 10.01 24.83 34.64
C GLN A 106 10.32 23.40 35.09
N CYS A 107 10.19 22.46 34.17
CA CYS A 107 10.58 21.08 34.41
C CYS A 107 12.11 20.99 34.59
N GLY A 108 12.57 20.55 35.76
CA GLY A 108 14.01 20.41 36.03
C GLY A 108 14.71 19.29 35.27
N LEU A 109 13.96 18.43 34.56
CA LEU A 109 14.50 17.35 33.72
C LEU A 109 14.57 17.74 32.25
N SER A 110 13.50 18.33 31.70
CA SER A 110 13.39 18.63 30.26
C SER A 110 13.63 20.10 29.91
N GLY A 111 13.63 21.01 30.89
CA GLY A 111 13.70 22.45 30.65
C GLY A 111 12.43 23.06 30.05
N VAL A 112 11.35 22.29 29.88
CA VAL A 112 10.08 22.81 29.34
C VAL A 112 9.40 23.71 30.37
N ILE A 113 8.92 24.87 29.92
CA ILE A 113 8.19 25.84 30.74
C ILE A 113 6.74 25.38 30.84
N LEU A 114 6.25 25.25 32.07
CA LEU A 114 4.88 24.80 32.41
C LEU A 114 3.94 25.96 32.74
N GLY A 115 4.49 27.18 32.78
CA GLY A 115 3.78 28.38 33.19
C GLY A 115 3.69 28.58 34.71
N PRO A 116 3.05 29.67 35.15
CA PRO A 116 2.91 30.02 36.56
C PRO A 116 2.03 29.00 37.31
N PRO A 117 2.39 28.61 38.55
CA PRO A 117 1.55 27.74 39.39
C PRO A 117 0.12 28.23 39.61
N ASN A 118 -0.11 29.53 39.50
CA ASN A 118 -1.42 30.17 39.66
C ASN A 118 -2.24 30.23 38.37
N TYR A 119 -1.71 29.73 37.24
CA TYR A 119 -2.41 29.69 35.96
C TYR A 119 -3.35 28.47 35.91
N HIS A 120 -4.57 28.67 35.42
CA HIS A 120 -5.60 27.63 35.42
C HIS A 120 -5.19 26.35 34.66
N ASP A 121 -4.39 26.48 33.61
CA ASP A 121 -3.95 25.35 32.79
C ASP A 121 -2.66 24.68 33.31
N TYR A 122 -2.03 25.20 34.37
CA TYR A 122 -0.78 24.67 34.92
C TYR A 122 -0.89 23.17 35.26
N GLN A 123 -1.97 22.75 35.90
CA GLN A 123 -2.16 21.34 36.29
C GLN A 123 -2.29 20.41 35.08
N ASN A 124 -2.95 20.86 34.00
CA ASN A 124 -3.09 20.08 32.77
C ASN A 124 -1.74 19.96 32.05
N GLN A 125 -0.99 21.05 31.93
CA GLN A 125 0.34 21.05 31.33
C GLN A 125 1.30 20.14 32.10
N LEU A 126 1.23 20.13 33.43
CA LEU A 126 2.01 19.24 34.29
C LEU A 126 1.73 17.76 34.00
N ARG A 127 0.44 17.38 33.93
CA ARG A 127 0.02 15.99 33.65
C ARG A 127 0.34 15.57 32.21
N LYS A 128 0.13 16.45 31.23
CA LYS A 128 0.42 16.20 29.82
C LYS A 128 1.91 15.94 29.60
N LEU A 129 2.78 16.80 30.13
CA LEU A 129 4.23 16.64 30.00
C LEU A 129 4.74 15.37 30.69
N HIS A 130 4.14 14.99 31.83
CA HIS A 130 4.44 13.74 32.51
C HIS A 130 4.05 12.53 31.64
N ALA A 131 2.84 12.49 31.11
CA ALA A 131 2.35 11.40 30.25
C ALA A 131 3.17 11.26 28.95
N GLU A 132 3.58 12.38 28.33
CA GLU A 132 4.32 12.34 27.07
C GLU A 132 5.78 11.94 27.22
N ARG A 133 6.50 12.46 28.24
CA ARG A 133 7.96 12.31 28.35
C ARG A 133 8.44 11.50 29.53
N PHE A 134 7.64 11.38 30.59
CA PHE A 134 8.06 10.83 31.88
C PHE A 134 7.09 9.78 32.44
N ALA A 135 6.29 9.13 31.58
CA ALA A 135 5.27 8.16 31.99
C ALA A 135 5.79 7.01 32.86
N ARG A 136 7.07 6.67 32.76
CA ARG A 136 7.72 5.61 33.56
C ARG A 136 8.07 6.03 35.00
N MET A 137 7.94 7.32 35.34
CA MET A 137 8.25 7.86 36.66
C MET A 137 6.95 8.09 37.46
N PRO A 138 6.92 7.81 38.78
CA PRO A 138 5.78 8.19 39.61
C PRO A 138 5.52 9.70 39.57
N PHE A 139 4.25 10.10 39.45
CA PHE A 139 3.87 11.51 39.26
C PHE A 139 4.34 12.44 40.40
N GLU A 140 4.28 11.98 41.65
CA GLU A 140 4.79 12.74 42.81
C GLU A 140 6.31 12.98 42.72
N ALA A 141 7.08 11.99 42.27
CA ALA A 141 8.52 12.12 42.07
C ALA A 141 8.88 13.01 40.87
N TYR A 142 7.96 13.19 39.92
CA TYR A 142 8.09 14.17 38.84
C TYR A 142 7.78 15.58 39.33
N LYS A 143 6.70 15.75 40.11
CA LYS A 143 6.29 17.03 40.69
C LYS A 143 7.37 17.65 41.58
N SER A 144 8.08 16.84 42.36
CA SER A 144 9.20 17.30 43.20
C SER A 144 10.42 17.81 42.41
N ARG A 145 10.52 17.49 41.11
CA ARG A 145 11.59 17.94 40.21
C ARG A 145 11.24 19.21 39.43
N VAL A 146 10.04 19.76 39.60
CA VAL A 146 9.63 21.02 38.99
C VAL A 146 10.21 22.17 39.82
N ARG A 147 10.89 23.11 39.15
CA ARG A 147 11.53 24.26 39.80
C ARG A 147 10.80 25.54 39.43
N ILE A 148 10.72 26.46 40.38
CA ILE A 148 10.21 27.80 40.12
C ILE A 148 11.36 28.66 39.60
N VAL A 149 11.18 29.23 38.42
CA VAL A 149 12.14 30.10 37.75
C VAL A 149 11.59 31.52 37.76
N ARG A 150 12.41 32.46 38.28
CA ARG A 150 12.10 33.90 38.37
C ARG A 150 12.85 34.73 37.32
N ASP A 151 13.44 34.06 36.35
CA ASP A 151 14.16 34.69 35.26
C ASP A 151 13.17 35.43 34.33
N GLU A 152 13.37 36.73 34.19
CA GLU A 152 12.51 37.60 33.38
C GLU A 152 12.48 37.16 31.91
N GLU A 153 13.55 36.59 31.37
CA GLU A 153 13.57 36.09 30.00
C GLU A 153 12.67 34.87 29.82
N VAL A 154 12.65 33.97 30.80
CA VAL A 154 11.85 32.74 30.76
C VAL A 154 10.37 33.06 30.98
N VAL A 155 10.08 34.01 31.86
CA VAL A 155 8.72 34.53 32.07
C VAL A 155 8.22 35.22 30.80
N LYS A 156 9.04 36.05 30.15
CA LYS A 156 8.67 36.74 28.91
C LYS A 156 8.46 35.75 27.76
N LYS A 157 9.31 34.73 27.61
CA LYS A 157 9.13 33.66 26.62
C LYS A 157 7.78 32.95 26.80
N TRP A 158 7.40 32.64 28.03
CA TRP A 158 6.09 32.03 28.30
C TRP A 158 4.93 32.98 27.99
N ILE A 159 5.02 34.26 28.37
CA ILE A 159 3.99 35.27 28.05
C ILE A 159 3.84 35.40 26.53
N ASP A 160 4.96 35.51 25.81
CA ASP A 160 4.99 35.62 24.35
C ASP A 160 4.36 34.37 23.72
N GLU A 161 4.68 33.16 24.20
CA GLU A 161 4.07 31.89 23.73
C GLU A 161 2.55 31.84 23.97
N GLN A 162 2.06 32.36 25.11
CA GLN A 162 0.63 32.44 25.41
C GLN A 162 -0.10 33.57 24.67
N SER A 163 0.64 34.47 24.00
CA SER A 163 0.08 35.60 23.24
C SER A 163 -0.32 35.20 21.82
N TRP A 164 -0.22 33.91 21.47
CA TRP A 164 -0.62 33.39 20.16
C TRP A 164 -1.67 32.32 20.34
N ASN A 165 -2.81 32.49 19.69
CA ASN A 165 -3.79 31.43 19.52
C ASN A 165 -3.69 30.86 18.09
N THR A 166 -3.86 29.54 17.96
CA THR A 166 -3.95 28.91 16.64
C THR A 166 -5.40 28.56 16.38
N GLU A 167 -6.00 29.26 15.42
CA GLU A 167 -7.35 28.98 14.94
C GLU A 167 -7.27 28.28 13.59
N TYR A 168 -8.25 27.42 13.29
CA TYR A 168 -8.33 26.68 12.05
C TYR A 168 -9.56 27.16 11.28
N LEU A 169 -9.35 27.75 10.12
CA LEU A 169 -10.40 28.23 9.24
C LEU A 169 -10.86 27.12 8.31
N CYS A 170 -12.17 26.85 8.28
CA CYS A 170 -12.78 25.90 7.34
C CYS A 170 -12.81 26.51 5.94
N LEU A 171 -12.22 25.80 4.97
CA LEU A 171 -12.21 26.15 3.56
C LEU A 171 -13.42 25.52 2.86
N ASN A 172 -13.86 26.14 1.75
CA ASN A 172 -14.93 25.62 0.90
C ASN A 172 -16.30 25.47 1.59
N MET A 173 -16.57 26.28 2.62
CA MET A 173 -17.86 26.36 3.30
C MET A 173 -18.59 27.66 2.93
N PRO A 174 -19.93 27.64 2.81
CA PRO A 174 -20.72 28.85 2.52
C PRO A 174 -20.66 29.88 3.64
N GLU A 175 -20.47 29.45 4.89
CA GLU A 175 -20.24 30.33 6.04
C GLU A 175 -18.83 30.11 6.61
N PRO A 176 -18.07 31.20 6.88
CA PRO A 176 -16.72 31.10 7.44
C PRO A 176 -16.78 30.60 8.88
N LEU A 177 -16.35 29.35 9.10
CA LEU A 177 -16.25 28.74 10.42
C LEU A 177 -14.79 28.69 10.88
N ARG A 178 -14.55 29.08 12.14
CA ARG A 178 -13.24 28.99 12.80
C ARG A 178 -13.30 28.01 13.96
N LEU A 179 -12.33 27.11 14.02
CA LEU A 179 -12.20 26.07 15.02
C LEU A 179 -10.98 26.34 15.90
N GLY A 180 -11.14 26.26 17.22
CA GLY A 180 -10.07 26.62 18.17
C GLY A 180 -9.08 25.51 18.51
N SER A 181 -9.28 24.28 18.01
CA SER A 181 -8.40 23.16 18.30
C SER A 181 -8.41 22.09 17.20
N MET A 182 -7.39 21.23 17.20
CA MET A 182 -7.32 20.11 16.26
C MET A 182 -8.41 19.06 16.53
N GLU A 183 -8.83 18.88 17.79
CA GLU A 183 -9.96 18.00 18.11
C GLU A 183 -11.27 18.52 17.50
N ALA A 184 -11.47 19.85 17.51
CA ALA A 184 -12.62 20.47 16.86
C ALA A 184 -12.58 20.29 15.33
N VAL A 185 -11.39 20.39 14.73
CA VAL A 185 -11.17 20.11 13.30
C VAL A 185 -11.53 18.66 12.96
N GLU A 186 -11.06 17.69 13.74
CA GLU A 186 -11.36 16.29 13.49
C GLU A 186 -12.86 16.00 13.61
N LYS A 187 -13.51 16.55 14.64
CA LYS A 187 -14.96 16.43 14.83
C LYS A 187 -15.72 17.02 13.64
N HIS A 188 -15.37 18.23 13.23
CA HIS A 188 -16.00 18.88 12.07
C HIS A 188 -15.78 18.06 10.78
N PHE A 189 -14.57 17.53 10.56
CA PHE A 189 -14.29 16.69 9.40
C PHE A 189 -15.17 15.42 9.37
N ARG A 190 -15.33 14.78 10.55
CA ARG A 190 -16.20 13.61 10.72
C ARG A 190 -17.66 13.90 10.37
N GLU A 191 -18.15 15.07 10.76
CA GLU A 191 -19.54 15.48 10.55
C GLU A 191 -19.82 15.94 9.12
N GLN A 192 -18.89 16.66 8.48
CA GLN A 192 -19.16 17.38 7.23
C GLN A 192 -18.52 16.76 5.97
N HIS A 193 -17.38 16.08 6.09
CA HIS A 193 -16.59 15.65 4.93
C HIS A 193 -16.37 14.14 4.84
N LYS A 194 -16.50 13.42 5.96
CA LYS A 194 -16.22 11.98 6.05
C LYS A 194 -16.92 11.17 4.97
N GLU A 195 -18.25 11.28 4.86
CA GLU A 195 -19.05 10.44 3.96
C GLU A 195 -18.67 10.62 2.48
N ASN A 196 -18.24 11.82 2.10
CA ASN A 196 -17.82 12.11 0.73
C ASN A 196 -16.38 11.67 0.46
N MET A 197 -15.50 11.73 1.47
CA MET A 197 -14.06 11.51 1.31
C MET A 197 -13.60 10.08 1.61
N ILE A 198 -14.36 9.33 2.41
CA ILE A 198 -13.98 8.00 2.89
C ILE A 198 -15.06 7.03 2.44
N LYS A 199 -14.70 6.17 1.49
CA LYS A 199 -15.62 5.21 0.89
C LYS A 199 -15.34 3.80 1.41
N PRO A 200 -16.30 3.13 2.06
CA PRO A 200 -16.17 1.71 2.33
C PRO A 200 -16.20 0.95 0.99
N VAL A 201 -15.32 -0.02 0.83
CA VAL A 201 -15.22 -0.83 -0.40
C VAL A 201 -15.18 -2.32 -0.08
N GLU A 202 -15.82 -3.12 -0.92
CA GLU A 202 -15.76 -4.60 -0.82
C GLU A 202 -14.44 -5.14 -1.37
N ALA A 203 -13.91 -4.49 -2.40
CA ALA A 203 -12.60 -4.79 -2.96
C ALA A 203 -11.97 -3.54 -3.57
N GLN A 204 -10.64 -3.50 -3.55
CA GLN A 204 -9.83 -2.47 -4.21
C GLN A 204 -8.64 -3.11 -4.91
N THR A 205 -8.47 -2.81 -6.18
CA THR A 205 -7.31 -3.23 -6.97
C THR A 205 -6.28 -2.12 -6.99
N LEU A 206 -5.06 -2.43 -6.58
CA LEU A 206 -3.91 -1.52 -6.62
C LEU A 206 -2.86 -2.07 -7.56
N ALA A 207 -2.23 -1.21 -8.36
CA ALA A 207 -1.03 -1.59 -9.11
C ALA A 207 0.05 -2.12 -8.15
N GLY A 208 0.88 -3.08 -8.58
CA GLY A 208 1.91 -3.66 -7.70
C GLY A 208 2.90 -2.61 -7.15
N THR A 209 3.13 -1.52 -7.89
CA THR A 209 3.93 -0.37 -7.42
C THR A 209 3.23 0.38 -6.28
N ALA A 210 1.93 0.69 -6.43
CA ALA A 210 1.12 1.35 -5.41
C ALA A 210 1.00 0.48 -4.15
N ALA A 211 0.80 -0.83 -4.30
CA ALA A 211 0.72 -1.79 -3.20
C ALA A 211 2.02 -1.84 -2.36
N ARG A 212 3.20 -1.61 -2.96
CA ARG A 212 4.46 -1.51 -2.22
C ARG A 212 4.58 -0.21 -1.40
N SER A 213 3.85 0.83 -1.79
CA SER A 213 3.83 2.14 -1.13
C SER A 213 2.68 2.35 -0.14
N LEU A 214 1.97 1.27 0.21
CA LEU A 214 0.87 1.31 1.17
C LEU A 214 1.27 1.99 2.48
N ARG A 215 0.40 2.88 2.96
CA ARG A 215 0.62 3.66 4.17
C ARG A 215 0.22 2.90 5.43
N SER A 216 -0.81 2.05 5.34
CA SER A 216 -1.19 1.15 6.43
C SER A 216 -0.13 0.06 6.61
N PRO A 217 0.54 -0.03 7.78
CA PRO A 217 1.59 -1.02 8.01
C PRO A 217 1.09 -2.46 7.94
N GLN A 218 -0.17 -2.69 8.34
CA GLN A 218 -0.79 -4.01 8.35
C GLN A 218 -1.06 -4.50 6.92
N LEU A 219 -1.62 -3.64 6.06
CA LEU A 219 -1.82 -3.96 4.64
C LEU A 219 -0.49 -4.16 3.90
N ALA A 220 0.51 -3.33 4.20
CA ALA A 220 1.85 -3.47 3.60
C ALA A 220 2.52 -4.81 3.98
N ARG A 221 2.38 -5.25 5.24
CA ARG A 221 2.86 -6.57 5.68
C ARG A 221 2.12 -7.70 4.97
N LEU A 222 0.79 -7.61 4.88
CA LEU A 222 -0.03 -8.61 4.19
C LEU A 222 0.37 -8.73 2.71
N ALA A 223 0.48 -7.61 2.00
CA ALA A 223 0.93 -7.55 0.60
C ALA A 223 2.28 -8.23 0.41
N ARG A 224 3.24 -7.96 1.31
CA ARG A 224 4.57 -8.56 1.27
C ARG A 224 4.54 -10.06 1.51
N GLN A 225 3.76 -10.52 2.49
CA GLN A 225 3.63 -11.94 2.82
C GLN A 225 3.10 -12.74 1.63
N VAL A 226 1.98 -12.31 1.04
CA VAL A 226 1.39 -13.02 -0.12
C VAL A 226 2.30 -12.96 -1.34
N TRP A 227 3.02 -11.85 -1.54
CA TRP A 227 4.02 -11.77 -2.61
C TRP A 227 5.18 -12.76 -2.40
N GLU A 228 5.70 -12.88 -1.18
CA GLU A 228 6.74 -13.87 -0.87
C GLU A 228 6.25 -15.32 -1.07
N ASP A 229 5.01 -15.61 -0.67
CA ASP A 229 4.42 -16.93 -0.88
C ASP A 229 4.26 -17.24 -2.37
N GLN A 230 3.76 -16.29 -3.17
CA GLN A 230 3.66 -16.45 -4.61
C GLN A 230 5.04 -16.51 -5.29
N ARG A 231 6.06 -15.83 -4.76
CA ARG A 231 7.43 -15.91 -5.29
C ARG A 231 8.01 -17.32 -5.13
N ARG A 232 7.68 -18.01 -4.04
CA ARG A 232 8.08 -19.41 -3.80
C ARG A 232 7.34 -20.36 -4.73
N PHE A 233 6.02 -20.21 -4.82
CA PHE A 233 5.19 -21.03 -5.71
C PHE A 233 4.00 -20.22 -6.27
N PRO A 234 4.05 -19.80 -7.55
CA PRO A 234 3.13 -18.81 -8.10
C PRO A 234 1.79 -19.41 -8.55
N LEU A 235 1.17 -20.25 -7.71
CA LEU A 235 -0.05 -20.98 -8.05
C LEU A 235 -1.21 -20.04 -8.39
N GLN A 236 -1.35 -18.95 -7.65
CA GLN A 236 -2.50 -18.06 -7.76
C GLN A 236 -2.43 -17.28 -9.06
N ILE A 237 -1.25 -16.72 -9.39
CA ILE A 237 -1.03 -16.07 -10.68
C ILE A 237 -1.11 -17.08 -11.83
N ALA A 238 -0.53 -18.27 -11.69
CA ALA A 238 -0.63 -19.31 -12.72
C ALA A 238 -2.08 -19.71 -13.02
N THR A 239 -2.93 -19.76 -12.00
CA THR A 239 -4.37 -20.05 -12.16
C THR A 239 -5.08 -18.97 -12.95
N VAL A 240 -4.84 -17.70 -12.63
CA VAL A 240 -5.45 -16.57 -13.36
C VAL A 240 -4.91 -16.47 -14.79
N LEU A 241 -3.60 -16.63 -14.97
CA LEU A 241 -2.96 -16.69 -16.29
C LEU A 241 -3.55 -17.81 -17.13
N SER A 242 -3.77 -18.99 -16.55
CA SER A 242 -4.39 -20.13 -17.23
C SER A 242 -5.76 -19.77 -17.81
N GLN A 243 -6.59 -19.09 -17.02
CA GLN A 243 -7.92 -18.66 -17.47
C GLN A 243 -7.82 -17.62 -18.59
N GLN A 244 -6.94 -16.62 -18.45
CA GLN A 244 -6.77 -15.57 -19.45
C GLN A 244 -6.14 -16.09 -20.76
N PHE A 245 -5.13 -16.95 -20.68
CA PHE A 245 -4.56 -17.58 -21.88
C PHE A 245 -5.54 -18.54 -22.57
N ALA A 246 -6.41 -19.22 -21.81
CA ALA A 246 -7.48 -20.03 -22.37
C ALA A 246 -8.51 -19.17 -23.13
N SER A 247 -8.88 -18.00 -22.60
CA SER A 247 -9.77 -17.07 -23.32
C SER A 247 -9.13 -16.52 -24.60
N HIS A 248 -7.80 -16.48 -24.65
CA HIS A 248 -7.04 -16.22 -25.89
C HIS A 248 -6.85 -17.45 -26.79
N GLY A 249 -7.44 -18.62 -26.48
CA GLY A 249 -7.40 -19.82 -27.32
C GLY A 249 -6.10 -20.61 -27.27
N LEU A 250 -5.24 -20.35 -26.28
CA LEU A 250 -4.02 -21.14 -26.08
C LEU A 250 -4.34 -22.50 -25.45
N GLN A 251 -3.52 -23.48 -25.78
CA GLN A 251 -3.64 -24.89 -25.37
C GLN A 251 -2.59 -25.23 -24.31
N TYR A 252 -2.93 -26.19 -23.46
CA TYR A 252 -2.05 -26.67 -22.38
C TYR A 252 -1.69 -28.14 -22.56
N PHE A 253 -0.46 -28.49 -22.22
CA PHE A 253 0.01 -29.88 -22.20
C PHE A 253 1.08 -30.07 -21.13
N LYS A 254 1.27 -31.31 -20.66
CA LYS A 254 2.30 -31.64 -19.67
C LYS A 254 3.50 -32.29 -20.33
N VAL A 255 4.66 -31.68 -20.18
CA VAL A 255 5.94 -32.31 -20.55
C VAL A 255 6.41 -33.17 -19.38
N ASN A 256 6.87 -34.40 -19.66
CA ASN A 256 7.37 -35.36 -18.66
C ASN A 256 6.40 -35.57 -17.49
N LYS A 257 5.09 -35.48 -17.74
CA LYS A 257 4.00 -35.58 -16.74
C LYS A 257 4.09 -34.60 -15.56
N SER A 258 4.99 -33.62 -15.61
CA SER A 258 5.35 -32.77 -14.45
C SER A 258 5.15 -31.28 -14.72
N ILE A 259 5.56 -30.78 -15.89
CA ILE A 259 5.59 -29.34 -16.17
C ILE A 259 4.51 -28.98 -17.19
N THR A 260 3.54 -28.18 -16.76
CA THR A 260 2.49 -27.63 -17.65
C THR A 260 3.06 -26.53 -18.53
N HIS A 261 2.99 -26.75 -19.83
CA HIS A 261 3.35 -25.77 -20.86
C HIS A 261 2.09 -25.19 -21.50
N VAL A 262 2.21 -23.94 -21.95
CA VAL A 262 1.21 -23.23 -22.77
C VAL A 262 1.74 -23.04 -24.19
N SER A 263 0.91 -23.29 -25.20
CA SER A 263 1.25 -23.18 -26.62
C SER A 263 0.02 -22.85 -27.47
N VAL A 264 0.22 -22.58 -28.76
CA VAL A 264 -0.84 -22.34 -29.74
C VAL A 264 -1.66 -23.60 -30.01
N ALA A 265 -1.02 -24.77 -29.96
CA ALA A 265 -1.63 -26.05 -30.25
C ALA A 265 -1.13 -27.12 -29.27
N HIS A 266 -1.92 -28.17 -29.11
CA HIS A 266 -1.51 -29.36 -28.37
C HIS A 266 -0.55 -30.18 -29.24
N PRO A 267 0.71 -30.41 -28.82
CA PRO A 267 1.63 -31.24 -29.58
C PRO A 267 1.15 -32.69 -29.57
N HIS A 268 1.14 -33.32 -30.74
CA HIS A 268 0.83 -34.73 -30.90
C HIS A 268 2.10 -35.48 -31.30
N PHE A 269 2.24 -36.71 -30.80
CA PHE A 269 3.32 -37.58 -31.24
C PHE A 269 3.11 -37.91 -32.72
N LEU A 270 4.16 -37.73 -33.52
CA LEU A 270 4.15 -38.08 -34.94
C LEU A 270 4.70 -39.50 -35.09
N ASP A 271 3.79 -40.45 -35.32
CA ASP A 271 4.18 -41.82 -35.67
C ASP A 271 4.50 -41.89 -37.17
N MET A 272 5.78 -42.07 -37.47
CA MET A 272 6.34 -42.08 -38.82
C MET A 272 6.05 -43.37 -39.59
N GLU A 273 5.66 -44.45 -38.89
CA GLU A 273 5.26 -45.73 -39.50
C GLU A 273 3.77 -45.71 -39.84
N ALA A 274 2.94 -45.23 -38.91
CA ALA A 274 1.49 -45.17 -39.09
C ALA A 274 1.03 -43.98 -39.96
N THR A 275 1.79 -42.88 -39.98
CA THR A 275 1.41 -41.65 -40.68
C THR A 275 2.33 -41.42 -41.89
N PRO A 276 1.84 -41.52 -43.13
CA PRO A 276 2.66 -41.23 -44.30
C PRO A 276 3.00 -39.73 -44.35
N VAL A 277 4.27 -39.40 -44.15
CA VAL A 277 4.81 -38.04 -44.28
C VAL A 277 5.77 -37.92 -45.46
N SER A 278 5.98 -36.70 -45.94
CA SER A 278 6.89 -36.42 -47.07
C SER A 278 8.34 -36.76 -46.72
N GLU A 279 9.15 -37.07 -47.74
CA GLU A 279 10.56 -37.45 -47.55
C GLU A 279 11.37 -36.36 -46.82
N GLY A 280 11.07 -35.07 -47.08
CA GLY A 280 11.70 -33.96 -46.38
C GLY A 280 11.42 -33.95 -44.87
N VAL A 281 10.19 -34.29 -44.45
CA VAL A 281 9.84 -34.41 -43.02
C VAL A 281 10.54 -35.61 -42.39
N LYS A 282 10.64 -36.75 -43.11
CA LYS A 282 11.41 -37.92 -42.66
C LYS A 282 12.87 -37.56 -42.38
N ARG A 283 13.53 -36.89 -43.32
CA ARG A 283 14.93 -36.45 -43.16
C ARG A 283 15.13 -35.53 -41.94
N ILE A 284 14.16 -34.66 -41.66
CA ILE A 284 14.22 -33.79 -40.48
C ILE A 284 14.14 -34.62 -39.20
N ASP A 285 13.17 -35.54 -39.10
CA ASP A 285 12.98 -36.36 -37.91
C ASP A 285 14.19 -37.29 -37.66
N ASP A 286 14.66 -37.98 -38.71
CA ASP A 286 15.84 -38.85 -38.66
C ASP A 286 17.07 -38.10 -38.15
N TYR A 287 17.29 -36.87 -38.63
CA TYR A 287 18.40 -36.04 -38.19
C TYR A 287 18.27 -35.61 -36.72
N ILE A 288 17.06 -35.26 -36.26
CA ILE A 288 16.79 -34.89 -34.86
C ILE A 288 17.04 -36.09 -33.95
N ASN A 289 16.56 -37.28 -34.32
CA ASN A 289 16.74 -38.51 -33.55
C ASN A 289 18.21 -38.94 -33.48
N ALA A 290 18.95 -38.80 -34.59
CA ALA A 290 20.38 -39.09 -34.64
C ALA A 290 21.24 -38.05 -33.89
N ASN A 291 20.76 -36.81 -33.72
CA ASN A 291 21.50 -35.70 -33.09
C ASN A 291 20.73 -35.08 -31.92
N PRO A 292 20.74 -35.73 -30.73
CA PRO A 292 20.09 -35.20 -29.54
C PRO A 292 20.54 -33.77 -29.22
N LYS A 293 19.60 -32.91 -28.80
CA LYS A 293 19.84 -31.49 -28.48
C LYS A 293 20.35 -30.65 -29.67
N CYS A 294 20.07 -31.03 -30.91
CA CYS A 294 20.39 -30.20 -32.06
C CYS A 294 19.68 -28.83 -31.98
N THR A 295 20.33 -27.78 -32.50
CA THR A 295 19.75 -26.44 -32.55
C THR A 295 19.10 -26.21 -33.92
N ARG A 296 18.13 -25.29 -33.98
CA ARG A 296 17.51 -24.88 -35.26
C ARG A 296 18.55 -24.49 -36.30
N ARG A 297 19.65 -23.83 -35.88
CA ARG A 297 20.76 -23.46 -36.77
C ARG A 297 21.42 -24.68 -37.40
N ARG A 298 21.76 -25.70 -36.60
CA ARG A 298 22.37 -26.95 -37.09
C ARG A 298 21.45 -27.75 -38.01
N LEU A 299 20.14 -27.71 -37.75
CA LEU A 299 19.13 -28.33 -38.61
C LEU A 299 19.09 -27.65 -39.99
N VAL A 300 19.07 -26.31 -40.02
CA VAL A 300 19.06 -25.55 -41.28
C VAL A 300 20.37 -25.74 -42.03
N GLU A 301 21.53 -25.66 -41.36
CA GLU A 301 22.84 -25.89 -41.99
C GLU A 301 22.97 -27.30 -42.61
N ALA A 302 22.34 -28.31 -42.01
CA ALA A 302 22.44 -29.70 -42.48
C ALA A 302 21.39 -30.10 -43.54
N LEU A 303 20.19 -29.50 -43.50
CA LEU A 303 19.03 -29.98 -44.27
C LEU A 303 18.44 -28.93 -45.22
N ALA A 304 18.91 -27.67 -45.21
CA ALA A 304 18.41 -26.68 -46.15
C ALA A 304 18.77 -27.08 -47.60
N PRO A 305 17.81 -26.99 -48.55
CA PRO A 305 18.13 -27.14 -49.95
C PRO A 305 19.11 -26.03 -50.38
N ALA A 306 20.10 -26.40 -51.20
CA ALA A 306 21.11 -25.48 -51.74
C ALA A 306 20.49 -24.38 -52.62
#